data_AF-A0A4P7ZU77-F1
#
_entry.id   AF-A0A4P7ZU77-F1
#
_cell.length_a   1.000
_cell.length_b   1.000
_cell.length_c   1.000
_cell.angle_alpha   90.00
_cell.angle_beta   90.00
_cell.angle_gamma   90.00
#
_symmetry.space_group_name_H-M   'P 1'
#
loop_
_entity.id
_entity.type
_entity.pdbx_description
1 polymer ?
#
loop_
_entity_poly.entity_id
_entity_poly.type
_entity_poly.pdbx_seq_one_letter_code
_entity_poly.pdbx_strand_id
1 'polypeptide(L)'
;MTAPPSSCTHQGWRSGVTSAAFTARKQQALALLLTRQLMDAQFVRADAAGSNRLWQEVADLDLNPDRILHLLYCGLDGSDRQALADQDDAWIQAQPSAQPTRGWGLRHLHLGRGLRRPQASLNPV
;
A
#
# COMPACT_ATOMS: atom_id res chain seq x y z
N MET A 1 -24.21 16.14 -62.77
CA MET A 1 -24.51 16.40 -61.35
C MET A 1 -23.97 15.23 -60.56
N THR A 2 -22.80 15.37 -59.94
CA THR A 2 -22.08 14.29 -59.24
C THR A 2 -22.09 14.63 -57.76
N ALA A 3 -22.74 13.81 -56.94
CA ALA A 3 -22.79 14.00 -55.48
C ALA A 3 -21.40 13.75 -54.87
N PRO A 4 -20.97 14.52 -53.85
CA PRO A 4 -19.74 14.22 -53.14
C PRO A 4 -19.92 12.96 -52.27
N PRO A 5 -18.87 12.12 -52.12
CA PRO A 5 -18.92 11.00 -51.19
C PRO A 5 -18.95 11.55 -49.75
N SER A 6 -20.02 11.24 -49.04
CA SER A 6 -20.14 11.45 -47.60
C SER A 6 -19.04 10.67 -46.89
N SER A 7 -17.94 11.36 -46.60
CA SER A 7 -16.89 10.85 -45.71
C SER A 7 -17.45 10.92 -44.30
N CYS A 8 -18.06 9.82 -43.84
CA CYS A 8 -18.40 9.63 -42.44
C CYS A 8 -17.09 9.52 -41.65
N THR A 9 -16.55 10.65 -41.20
CA THR A 9 -15.55 10.68 -40.14
C THR A 9 -16.22 10.23 -38.84
N HIS A 10 -16.26 8.92 -38.63
CA HIS A 10 -16.60 8.33 -37.33
C HIS A 10 -15.41 8.55 -36.38
N GLN A 11 -15.21 9.79 -35.94
CA GLN A 11 -14.26 10.13 -34.89
C GLN A 11 -15.00 10.22 -33.54
N GLY A 12 -14.52 9.45 -32.56
CA GLY A 12 -14.29 10.03 -31.23
C GLY A 12 -14.83 9.34 -29.98
N TRP A 13 -15.65 8.29 -30.03
CA TRP A 13 -16.42 7.90 -28.83
C TRP A 13 -15.88 6.74 -27.98
N ARG A 14 -14.63 6.29 -28.16
CA ARG A 14 -14.07 5.23 -27.29
C ARG A 14 -12.59 5.45 -26.95
N SER A 15 -12.29 6.52 -26.25
CA SER A 15 -11.16 6.50 -25.31
C SER A 15 -11.63 5.78 -24.05
N GLY A 16 -11.79 4.46 -24.11
CA GLY A 16 -12.07 3.66 -22.94
C GLY A 16 -10.93 3.79 -21.93
N VAL A 17 -11.27 3.90 -20.64
CA VAL A 17 -10.27 3.79 -19.57
C VAL A 17 -9.45 2.53 -19.83
N THR A 18 -8.14 2.70 -19.98
CA THR A 18 -7.26 1.55 -20.23
C THR A 18 -7.29 0.63 -19.02
N SER A 19 -7.19 -0.68 -19.24
CA SER A 19 -7.13 -1.67 -18.15
C SER A 19 -6.03 -1.33 -17.13
N ALA A 20 -4.92 -0.76 -17.60
CA ALA A 20 -3.83 -0.26 -16.76
C ALA A 20 -4.26 0.89 -15.86
N ALA A 21 -4.93 1.92 -16.40
CA ALA A 21 -5.41 3.05 -15.60
C ALA A 21 -6.46 2.63 -14.56
N PHE A 22 -7.35 1.70 -14.91
CA PHE A 22 -8.30 1.12 -13.96
C PHE A 22 -7.59 0.36 -12.85
N THR A 23 -6.61 -0.47 -13.20
CA THR A 23 -5.83 -1.26 -12.23
C THR A 23 -5.05 -0.34 -11.28
N ALA A 24 -4.39 0.68 -11.80
CA ALA A 24 -3.67 1.68 -11.00
C ALA A 24 -4.63 2.38 -10.01
N ARG A 25 -5.79 2.82 -10.50
CA ARG A 25 -6.79 3.49 -9.65
C ARG A 25 -7.37 2.56 -8.59
N LYS A 26 -7.61 1.29 -8.92
CA LYS A 26 -8.04 0.26 -7.96
C LYS A 26 -6.97 0.05 -6.89
N GLN A 27 -5.71 -0.10 -7.29
CA GLN A 27 -4.60 -0.33 -6.38
C GLN A 27 -4.40 0.86 -5.42
N GLN A 28 -4.53 2.08 -5.93
CA GLN A 28 -4.55 3.29 -5.10
C GLN A 28 -5.72 3.32 -4.12
N ALA A 29 -6.94 3.02 -4.58
CA ALA A 29 -8.10 2.98 -3.70
C ALA A 29 -7.93 1.97 -2.54
N LEU A 30 -7.33 0.81 -2.81
CA LEU A 30 -7.02 -0.20 -1.79
C LEU A 30 -5.94 0.27 -0.82
N ALA A 31 -4.85 0.88 -1.31
CA ALA A 31 -3.79 1.42 -0.46
C ALA A 31 -4.32 2.48 0.50
N LEU A 32 -5.14 3.42 0.01
CA LEU A 32 -5.76 4.45 0.82
C LEU A 32 -6.74 3.87 1.86
N LEU A 33 -7.54 2.87 1.47
CA LEU A 33 -8.49 2.22 2.38
C LEU A 33 -7.76 1.54 3.55
N LEU A 34 -6.76 0.70 3.25
CA LEU A 34 -6.01 -0.03 4.26
C LEU A 34 -5.20 0.88 5.15
N THR A 35 -4.60 1.95 4.59
CA THR A 35 -3.91 2.98 5.39
C THR A 35 -4.85 3.57 6.42
N ARG A 36 -6.07 3.97 6.03
CA ARG A 36 -7.04 4.56 6.97
C ARG A 36 -7.49 3.58 8.05
N GLN A 37 -7.72 2.32 7.69
CA GLN A 37 -8.06 1.27 8.65
C GLN A 37 -6.91 1.01 9.62
N LEU A 38 -5.66 1.05 9.14
CA LEU A 38 -4.47 0.93 9.98
C LEU A 38 -4.31 2.13 10.91
N MET A 39 -4.56 3.35 10.44
CA MET A 39 -4.56 4.55 11.28
C MET A 39 -5.58 4.43 12.41
N ASP A 40 -6.82 4.03 12.09
CA ASP A 40 -7.87 3.83 13.11
C ASP A 40 -7.49 2.72 14.10
N ALA A 41 -7.04 1.57 13.59
CA ALA A 41 -6.64 0.44 14.42
C ALA A 41 -5.46 0.78 15.35
N GLN A 42 -4.42 1.44 14.85
CA GLN A 42 -3.21 1.75 15.63
C GLN A 42 -3.39 2.96 16.54
N PHE A 43 -3.90 4.07 16.02
CA PHE A 43 -3.86 5.36 16.71
C PHE A 43 -5.14 5.67 17.48
N VAL A 44 -6.30 5.21 17.02
CA VAL A 44 -7.59 5.48 17.68
C VAL A 44 -7.94 4.35 18.65
N ARG A 45 -7.89 3.11 18.19
CA ARG A 45 -8.36 1.93 18.93
C ARG A 45 -7.27 1.21 19.72
N ALA A 46 -5.99 1.47 19.44
CA ALA A 46 -4.86 0.72 19.97
C ALA A 46 -5.01 -0.82 19.82
N ASP A 47 -5.64 -1.25 18.73
CA ASP A 47 -5.94 -2.64 18.42
C ASP A 47 -4.79 -3.29 17.64
N ALA A 48 -3.87 -3.88 18.39
CA ALA A 48 -2.71 -4.58 17.83
C ALA A 48 -3.10 -5.80 16.99
N ALA A 49 -4.14 -6.55 17.39
CA ALA A 49 -4.58 -7.74 16.65
C ALA A 49 -5.22 -7.36 15.32
N GLY A 50 -6.09 -6.33 15.31
CA GLY A 50 -6.66 -5.75 14.11
C GLY A 50 -5.60 -5.18 13.17
N SER A 51 -4.61 -4.48 13.73
CA SER A 51 -3.49 -3.93 12.96
C SER A 51 -2.64 -5.02 12.29
N ASN A 52 -2.33 -6.12 13.00
CA ASN A 52 -1.61 -7.25 12.43
C ASN A 52 -2.38 -7.93 11.30
N ARG A 53 -3.71 -8.07 11.45
CA ARG A 53 -4.57 -8.61 10.40
C ARG A 53 -4.56 -7.71 9.16
N LEU A 54 -4.67 -6.39 9.32
CA LEU A 54 -4.65 -5.45 8.20
C LEU A 54 -3.31 -5.47 7.46
N TRP A 55 -2.18 -5.64 8.17
CA TRP A 55 -0.87 -5.85 7.54
C TRP A 55 -0.78 -7.16 6.76
N GLN A 56 -1.45 -8.23 7.22
CA GLN A 56 -1.58 -9.46 6.43
C GLN A 56 -2.39 -9.21 5.16
N GLU A 57 -3.48 -8.45 5.23
CA GLU A 57 -4.29 -8.08 4.06
C GLU A 57 -3.50 -7.23 3.04
N VAL A 58 -2.62 -6.33 3.51
CA VAL A 58 -1.66 -5.60 2.65
C VAL A 58 -0.76 -6.57 1.88
N ALA A 59 -0.24 -7.60 2.55
CA ALA A 59 0.62 -8.62 1.92
C ALA A 59 -0.17 -9.50 0.95
N ASP A 60 -1.37 -9.95 1.32
CA ASP A 60 -2.22 -10.82 0.50
C ASP A 60 -2.67 -10.12 -0.80
N LEU A 61 -2.79 -8.79 -0.78
CA LEU A 61 -3.13 -7.95 -1.94
C LEU A 61 -1.91 -7.49 -2.75
N ASP A 62 -0.71 -7.96 -2.41
CA ASP A 62 0.56 -7.57 -3.04
C ASP A 62 0.76 -6.04 -3.08
N LEU A 63 0.32 -5.36 -2.03
CA LEU A 63 0.52 -3.92 -1.87
C LEU A 63 1.90 -3.65 -1.28
N ASN A 64 2.59 -2.63 -1.80
CA ASN A 64 3.90 -2.26 -1.29
C ASN A 64 3.80 -1.74 0.16
N PRO A 65 4.41 -2.41 1.16
CA PRO A 65 4.34 -1.97 2.55
C PRO A 65 5.00 -0.61 2.79
N ASP A 66 6.06 -0.26 2.04
CA ASP A 66 6.75 1.04 2.16
C ASP A 66 5.83 2.19 1.73
N ARG A 67 4.95 1.95 0.76
CA ARG A 67 3.90 2.89 0.35
C ARG A 67 2.90 3.12 1.48
N ILE A 68 2.45 2.05 2.15
CA ILE A 68 1.50 2.13 3.27
C ILE A 68 2.14 2.82 4.47
N LEU A 69 3.41 2.50 4.78
CA LEU A 69 4.17 3.18 5.84
C LEU A 69 4.34 4.67 5.55
N HIS A 70 4.65 5.04 4.31
CA HIS A 70 4.74 6.44 3.91
C HIS A 70 3.42 7.17 4.18
N LEU A 71 2.28 6.58 3.78
CA LEU A 71 0.97 7.18 4.02
C LEU A 71 0.59 7.22 5.51
N LEU A 72 0.95 6.20 6.31
CA LEU A 72 0.70 6.18 7.74
C LEU A 72 1.42 7.32 8.49
N TYR A 73 2.62 7.68 8.04
CA TYR A 73 3.49 8.63 8.75
C TYR A 73 3.74 9.94 7.98
N CYS A 74 2.96 10.22 6.94
CA CYS A 74 3.06 11.48 6.18
C CYS A 74 2.54 12.73 6.93
N GLY A 75 2.00 12.55 8.14
CA GLY A 75 1.51 13.65 8.98
C GLY A 75 0.13 14.19 8.59
N LEU A 76 -0.56 13.54 7.66
CA LEU A 76 -1.92 13.89 7.25
C LEU A 76 -2.98 13.24 8.14
N ASP A 77 -4.15 13.89 8.24
CA ASP A 77 -5.33 13.28 8.85
C ASP A 77 -5.90 12.19 7.94
N GLY A 78 -6.11 10.99 8.48
CA GLY A 78 -6.71 9.85 7.80
C GLY A 78 -8.12 10.12 7.24
N SER A 79 -8.80 11.15 7.73
CA SER A 79 -10.13 11.55 7.26
C SER A 79 -10.09 12.30 5.93
N ASP A 80 -8.99 13.01 5.63
CA ASP A 80 -8.82 13.74 4.38
C ASP A 80 -8.36 12.80 3.26
N ARG A 81 -9.37 12.22 2.58
CA ARG A 81 -9.14 11.31 1.47
C ARG A 81 -8.39 11.96 0.31
N GLN A 82 -8.61 13.25 0.03
CA GLN A 82 -7.99 13.89 -1.12
C GLN A 82 -6.52 14.14 -0.86
N ALA A 83 -6.18 14.68 0.33
CA ALA A 83 -4.79 14.88 0.72
C ALA A 83 -3.98 13.58 0.71
N LEU A 84 -4.56 12.48 1.21
CA LEU A 84 -3.89 11.17 1.13
C LEU A 84 -3.70 10.67 -0.30
N ALA A 85 -4.67 10.92 -1.19
CA ALA A 85 -4.56 10.53 -2.60
C ALA A 85 -3.46 11.33 -3.31
N ASP A 86 -3.40 12.65 -3.08
CA ASP A 86 -2.36 13.52 -3.64
C ASP A 86 -0.97 13.12 -3.13
N GLN A 87 -0.87 12.76 -1.84
CA GLN A 87 0.38 12.30 -1.24
C GLN A 87 0.83 10.94 -1.80
N ASP A 88 -0.12 10.06 -2.08
CA ASP A 88 0.12 8.77 -2.72
C ASP A 88 0.59 8.94 -4.17
N ASP A 89 -0.05 9.83 -4.94
CA ASP A 89 0.36 10.17 -6.30
C ASP A 89 1.79 10.76 -6.32
N ALA A 90 2.10 11.65 -5.39
CA ALA A 90 3.44 12.21 -5.24
C ALA A 90 4.49 11.12 -4.91
N TRP A 91 4.15 10.15 -4.07
CA TRP A 91 5.03 9.03 -3.76
C TRP A 91 5.27 8.15 -5.00
N ILE A 92 4.23 7.85 -5.78
CA ILE A 92 4.35 7.08 -7.03
C ILE A 92 5.24 7.79 -8.05
N GLN A 93 5.09 9.12 -8.18
CA GLN A 93 5.90 9.93 -9.10
C GLN A 93 7.37 10.04 -8.65
N ALA A 94 7.61 10.04 -7.34
CA ALA A 94 8.96 10.11 -6.77
C ALA A 94 9.72 8.77 -6.82
N GLN A 95 9.03 7.65 -7.05
CA GLN A 95 9.67 6.35 -7.21
C GLN A 95 10.52 6.35 -8.49
N PRO A 96 11.86 6.16 -8.40
CA PRO A 96 12.65 5.92 -9.60
C PRO A 96 12.11 4.67 -10.30
N SER A 97 11.86 4.77 -11.60
CA SER A 97 11.33 3.67 -12.40
C SER A 97 12.22 2.42 -12.23
N ALA A 98 11.61 1.37 -11.67
CA ALA A 98 12.20 0.08 -11.36
C ALA A 98 13.32 0.08 -10.30
N GLN A 99 12.93 0.00 -9.03
CA GLN A 99 13.68 -0.83 -8.09
C GLN A 99 12.95 -2.15 -7.91
N PRO A 100 13.62 -3.31 -8.11
CA PRO A 100 13.05 -4.59 -7.71
C PRO A 100 12.72 -4.49 -6.23
N THR A 101 11.49 -4.81 -5.87
CA THR A 101 11.05 -4.95 -4.49
C THR A 101 12.09 -5.81 -3.78
N ARG A 102 12.91 -5.20 -2.92
CA ARG A 102 13.75 -5.93 -1.99
C ARG A 102 12.74 -6.63 -1.10
N GLY A 103 12.43 -7.88 -1.47
CA GLY A 103 11.48 -8.72 -0.75
C GLY A 103 11.79 -8.55 0.71
N TRP A 104 10.78 -8.13 1.47
CA TRP A 104 10.84 -7.98 2.91
C TRP A 104 11.28 -9.32 3.47
N GLY A 105 12.59 -9.46 3.64
CA GLY A 105 13.21 -10.64 4.19
C GLY A 105 12.95 -10.61 5.66
N LEU A 106 11.72 -10.91 6.10
CA LEU A 106 11.32 -11.11 7.50
C LEU A 106 12.15 -12.18 8.24
N ARG A 107 13.18 -12.73 7.58
CA ARG A 107 14.23 -13.59 8.15
C ARG A 107 15.02 -12.97 9.31
N HIS A 108 14.93 -11.67 9.56
CA HIS A 108 15.63 -11.02 10.68
C HIS A 108 14.73 -10.51 11.81
N LEU A 109 13.40 -10.59 11.69
CA LEU A 109 12.52 -10.36 12.82
C LEU A 109 12.38 -11.66 13.63
N HIS A 110 13.42 -11.96 14.43
CA HIS A 110 13.34 -12.94 15.51
C HIS A 110 12.47 -12.40 16.66
N LEU A 111 11.19 -12.16 16.39
CA LEU A 111 10.20 -11.93 17.44
C LEU A 111 9.72 -13.30 17.94
N GLY A 112 10.37 -13.81 18.99
CA GLY A 112 9.76 -14.85 19.85
C GLY A 112 10.35 -16.26 19.79
N ARG A 113 11.67 -16.45 19.90
CA ARG A 113 12.23 -17.73 20.38
C ARG A 113 12.95 -17.52 21.71
N GLY A 114 12.32 -17.99 22.78
CA GLY A 114 12.75 -17.82 24.16
C GLY A 114 14.19 -18.28 24.40
N LEU A 115 15.01 -17.36 24.91
CA LEU A 115 16.26 -17.70 25.57
C LEU A 115 15.92 -18.35 26.92
N ARG A 116 15.77 -19.67 26.89
CA ARG A 116 15.88 -20.53 28.07
C ARG A 116 17.30 -20.37 28.60
N ARG A 117 17.51 -19.48 29.58
CA ARG A 117 18.81 -19.28 30.22
C ARG A 117 19.06 -20.47 31.17
N PRO A 118 20.14 -21.24 31.02
CA PRO A 118 20.45 -22.33 31.94
C PRO A 118 20.83 -21.80 33.32
N GLN A 119 20.38 -22.55 34.32
CA GLN A 119 20.54 -22.35 35.76
C GLN A 119 22.03 -22.28 36.14
N ALA A 120 22.49 -21.15 36.67
CA ALA A 120 23.85 -21.02 37.20
C ALA A 120 23.91 -21.70 38.58
N SER A 121 24.61 -22.83 38.66
CA SER A 121 25.01 -23.45 39.93
C SER A 121 26.17 -22.66 40.54
N LEU A 122 25.91 -21.94 41.63
CA LEU A 122 26.95 -21.39 42.50
C LEU A 122 27.47 -22.53 43.39
N ASN A 123 28.72 -22.95 43.19
CA ASN A 123 29.45 -23.78 44.16
C ASN A 123 30.17 -22.87 45.17
N PRO A 124 30.15 -23.21 46.47
CA PRO A 124 30.89 -22.47 47.50
C PRO A 124 32.34 -22.95 47.60
N VAL A 125 33.24 -22.04 47.97
CA VAL A 125 34.55 -22.33 48.60
C VAL A 125 34.53 -21.72 49.98
#